data_AF-A0A2E3MVA6-F1
#
_entry.id   AF-A0A2E3MVA6-F1
#
_cell.length_a   1.000
_cell.length_b   1.000
_cell.length_c   1.000
_cell.angle_alpha   90.00
_cell.angle_beta   90.00
_cell.angle_gamma   90.00
#
_symmetry.space_group_name_H-M   'P 1'
#
loop_
_entity.id
_entity.type
_entity.pdbx_description
1 polymer ?
#
loop_
_entity_poly.entity_id
_entity_poly.type
_entity_poly.pdbx_seq_one_letter_code
_entity_poly.pdbx_strand_id
1 'polypeptide(L)'
;MWRLLWPVLFCGLWLPQLAWPQGWPGPGELRSKKLIDAGIYTLWSHPTSVHSRLLAARPEFTRLHPFDGIALRALLAADWCRGQGLQEDPADPPTNQDPFLDSVAWSTRKIPVTAIEAAIADLQRVQWGTLTDNFLWYQFRDSGGTAPVDITQPEEWAVVKHNAVMAARICRQGKLKGLLFDTEQYGYRPLRQGDSELRQRLGREWMEAVQAEFPEIGVMITFGWCPALDQAEFLVGVKDFLNGMLAGLKGPARLINAYENTFYYGQSPRTRFTKEGFPGDRKRYEETRAAIRDWRSFSTLPDKYDAVVQVGMAAWLESDPWNLTPGWPSAHRHTIWSNVSMALAASDEYAWCWSEHTDYLRTVGKELRNPFLASLTNQTFNTGQEATPELREEFSSDPLGRGWYFDFDMLDVGRRPAGTQTPLIFTRRSVPYDWSPEESAVRVIGGWRGGQEGQTRRVLRKQRRRYVHPIQAIGDQLGWRAEFEFQIESLGGGADPPIVLGLFQSGQLVDRQTCALWIDGQGRPTLVVGGPQGVSRIPVAAVCQQGRRYLLQFDYTSRERLLAVRLEEPAVDRLLWSDPARQITGLKGWGMDEAGAAQWDAGETRSPRQPYRYLLQAVRVMRSQGR
;
A
#
# COMPACT_ATOMS: atom_id res chain seq x y z
N MET A 1 31.85 60.39 30.98
CA MET A 1 30.37 60.31 30.96
C MET A 1 29.94 59.54 29.72
N TRP A 2 29.69 58.24 29.88
CA TRP A 2 29.23 57.34 28.82
C TRP A 2 27.70 57.40 28.72
N ARG A 3 27.17 57.54 27.50
CA ARG A 3 25.74 57.39 27.20
C ARG A 3 25.53 56.11 26.41
N LEU A 4 24.60 55.29 26.91
CA LEU A 4 24.16 54.02 26.33
C LEU A 4 23.53 54.21 24.94
N LEU A 5 23.91 53.34 24.00
CA LEU A 5 23.13 52.99 22.82
C LEU A 5 22.86 51.48 22.86
N TRP A 6 21.60 51.12 23.04
CA TRP A 6 21.06 49.78 22.85
C TRP A 6 20.94 49.48 21.34
N PRO A 7 21.34 48.30 20.84
CA PRO A 7 20.89 47.82 19.55
C PRO A 7 19.54 47.12 19.70
N VAL A 8 18.54 47.61 18.96
CA VAL A 8 17.27 46.92 18.74
C VAL A 8 17.57 45.63 17.98
N LEU A 9 17.50 44.50 18.70
CA LEU A 9 17.44 43.17 18.11
C LEU A 9 16.11 43.05 17.34
N PHE A 10 16.18 43.19 16.02
CA PHE A 10 15.13 42.71 15.13
C PHE A 10 15.07 41.18 15.29
N CYS A 11 14.19 40.70 16.17
CA CYS A 11 13.70 39.32 16.10
C CYS A 11 12.92 39.19 14.79
N GLY A 12 13.62 38.85 13.71
CA GLY A 12 13.00 38.34 12.50
C GLY A 12 12.18 37.11 12.90
N LEU A 13 10.87 37.26 12.94
CA LEU A 13 9.93 36.14 12.98
C LEU A 13 10.28 35.24 11.79
N TRP A 14 10.98 34.14 12.08
CA TRP A 14 11.10 33.02 11.16
C TRP A 14 9.69 32.48 10.96
N LEU A 15 9.00 33.03 9.96
CA LEU A 15 7.83 32.39 9.40
C LEU A 15 8.33 31.05 8.86
N PRO A 16 7.84 29.90 9.37
CA PRO A 16 8.21 28.61 8.81
C PRO A 16 7.96 28.68 7.31
N GLN A 17 8.98 28.37 6.50
CA GLN A 17 8.84 28.29 5.05
C GLN A 17 7.60 27.43 4.76
N LEU A 18 6.57 28.06 4.21
CA LEU A 18 5.33 27.39 3.85
C LEU A 18 5.70 26.34 2.79
N ALA A 19 5.52 25.07 3.13
CA ALA A 19 5.80 23.96 2.23
C ALA A 19 5.04 24.15 0.92
N TRP A 20 5.75 23.97 -0.20
CA TRP A 20 5.13 24.00 -1.53
C TRP A 20 4.07 22.89 -1.64
N PRO A 21 3.00 23.09 -2.46
CA PRO A 21 2.02 22.05 -2.75
C PRO A 21 2.71 20.78 -3.26
N GLN A 22 2.68 19.69 -2.49
CA GLN A 22 3.18 18.38 -2.93
C GLN A 22 2.01 17.55 -3.45
N GLY A 23 2.24 16.83 -4.55
CA GLY A 23 1.24 15.94 -5.12
C GLY A 23 1.06 14.69 -4.28
N TRP A 24 -0.18 14.33 -3.99
CA TRP A 24 -0.53 12.99 -3.53
C TRP A 24 -0.17 11.95 -4.61
N PRO A 25 0.27 10.71 -4.27
CA PRO A 25 0.57 9.69 -5.26
C PRO A 25 -0.69 9.37 -6.04
N GLY A 26 -0.59 9.41 -7.37
CA GLY A 26 -1.69 8.98 -8.21
C GLY A 26 -1.73 7.46 -8.38
N PRO A 27 -2.86 6.91 -8.83
CA PRO A 27 -2.95 5.50 -9.21
C PRO A 27 -1.79 5.09 -10.11
N GLY A 28 -1.42 5.92 -11.10
CA GLY A 28 -0.27 5.71 -11.99
C GLY A 28 1.07 5.44 -11.29
N GLU A 29 1.33 6.06 -10.14
CA GLU A 29 2.56 5.86 -9.35
C GLU A 29 2.48 4.59 -8.48
N LEU A 30 1.27 4.16 -8.14
CA LEU A 30 1.00 2.99 -7.27
C LEU A 30 0.80 1.69 -8.07
N ARG A 31 0.46 1.78 -9.36
CA ARG A 31 0.25 0.59 -10.21
C ARG A 31 1.46 -0.34 -10.17
N SER A 32 1.20 -1.64 -10.10
CA SER A 32 2.23 -2.69 -10.10
C SER A 32 3.21 -2.63 -8.94
N LYS A 33 3.02 -1.72 -7.97
CA LYS A 33 3.72 -1.79 -6.70
C LYS A 33 3.18 -2.95 -5.88
N LYS A 34 3.89 -3.31 -4.82
CA LYS A 34 3.59 -4.44 -3.96
C LYS A 34 3.75 -4.02 -2.51
N LEU A 35 2.65 -4.12 -1.77
CA LEU A 35 2.65 -3.90 -0.33
C LEU A 35 2.79 -5.23 0.39
N ILE A 36 3.91 -5.42 1.08
CA ILE A 36 4.24 -6.65 1.79
C ILE A 36 3.99 -6.46 3.28
N ASP A 37 3.14 -7.28 3.87
CA ASP A 37 3.03 -7.34 5.33
C ASP A 37 4.22 -8.10 5.91
N ALA A 38 5.11 -7.42 6.62
CA ALA A 38 6.15 -8.09 7.40
C ALA A 38 5.98 -7.88 8.91
N GLY A 39 4.91 -7.21 9.33
CA GLY A 39 4.62 -6.90 10.73
C GLY A 39 4.10 -8.13 11.46
N ILE A 40 4.98 -9.09 11.72
CA ILE A 40 4.65 -10.26 12.54
C ILE A 40 4.62 -9.84 14.01
N TYR A 41 3.45 -9.55 14.57
CA TYR A 41 3.03 -9.89 15.95
C TYR A 41 4.12 -9.84 17.06
N THR A 42 5.02 -8.85 17.06
CA THR A 42 6.20 -8.79 17.94
C THR A 42 5.94 -8.10 19.26
N LEU A 43 4.94 -8.57 19.99
CA LEU A 43 5.06 -8.57 21.44
C LEU A 43 4.90 -10.00 21.87
N TRP A 44 6.02 -10.74 21.92
CA TRP A 44 6.58 -11.50 23.05
C TRP A 44 5.59 -12.12 24.07
N SER A 45 4.34 -12.34 23.67
CA SER A 45 3.20 -12.50 24.57
C SER A 45 1.95 -13.04 23.87
N HIS A 46 1.96 -13.30 22.55
CA HIS A 46 0.72 -13.63 21.86
C HIS A 46 0.80 -14.75 20.77
N PRO A 47 -0.09 -15.78 20.79
CA PRO A 47 -0.02 -17.02 19.99
C PRO A 47 0.03 -16.98 18.45
N THR A 48 0.20 -15.84 17.80
CA THR A 48 -0.33 -15.65 16.44
C THR A 48 0.71 -15.35 15.36
N SER A 49 1.97 -15.80 15.53
CA SER A 49 2.97 -15.77 14.46
C SER A 49 2.40 -16.36 13.16
N VAL A 50 2.48 -15.63 12.04
CA VAL A 50 2.03 -16.15 10.75
C VAL A 50 3.07 -17.10 10.18
N HIS A 51 2.69 -18.36 10.05
CA HIS A 51 3.55 -19.43 9.58
C HIS A 51 2.82 -20.36 8.59
N SER A 52 3.59 -21.21 7.89
CA SER A 52 3.10 -22.10 6.83
C SER A 52 1.83 -22.88 7.21
N ARG A 53 1.84 -23.57 8.36
CA ARG A 53 0.72 -24.39 8.86
C ARG A 53 -0.57 -23.58 9.08
N LEU A 54 -0.44 -22.36 9.64
CA LEU A 54 -1.57 -21.47 9.91
C LEU A 54 -2.23 -21.03 8.60
N LEU A 55 -1.42 -20.58 7.63
CA LEU A 55 -1.91 -20.17 6.32
C LEU A 55 -2.62 -21.30 5.59
N ALA A 56 -2.10 -22.53 5.70
CA ALA A 56 -2.72 -23.71 5.11
C ALA A 56 -4.05 -24.09 5.77
N ALA A 57 -4.21 -23.79 7.07
CA ALA A 57 -5.40 -24.10 7.84
C ALA A 57 -6.47 -23.00 7.80
N ARG A 58 -6.11 -21.76 7.43
CA ARG A 58 -6.96 -20.56 7.50
C ARG A 58 -7.07 -19.84 6.13
N PRO A 59 -7.66 -20.46 5.09
CA PRO A 59 -7.76 -19.86 3.76
C PRO A 59 -8.62 -18.58 3.70
N GLU A 60 -9.41 -18.29 4.73
CA GLU A 60 -10.10 -17.02 4.89
C GLU A 60 -9.16 -15.86 5.24
N PHE A 61 -8.03 -16.14 5.92
CA PHE A 61 -7.02 -15.14 6.23
C PHE A 61 -6.38 -14.62 4.94
N THR A 62 -5.81 -15.50 4.13
CA THR A 62 -5.12 -15.13 2.88
C THR A 62 -6.03 -14.46 1.86
N ARG A 63 -7.32 -14.80 1.83
CA ARG A 63 -8.32 -14.20 0.91
C ARG A 63 -8.74 -12.78 1.31
N LEU A 64 -8.72 -12.49 2.61
CA LEU A 64 -9.19 -11.21 3.15
C LEU A 64 -8.04 -10.28 3.57
N HIS A 65 -6.79 -10.77 3.54
CA HIS A 65 -5.62 -10.01 3.93
C HIS A 65 -5.38 -8.81 3.00
N PRO A 66 -5.29 -7.57 3.50
CA PRO A 66 -5.26 -6.37 2.68
C PRO A 66 -3.84 -6.00 2.22
N PHE A 67 -3.13 -6.97 1.63
CA PHE A 67 -1.75 -6.82 1.17
C PHE A 67 -1.56 -7.58 -0.15
N ASP A 68 -0.51 -7.24 -0.88
CA ASP A 68 -0.07 -8.00 -2.07
C ASP A 68 0.72 -9.25 -1.68
N GLY A 69 1.25 -9.30 -0.47
CA GLY A 69 2.02 -10.44 0.03
C GLY A 69 2.31 -10.35 1.52
N ILE A 70 2.84 -11.44 2.06
CA ILE A 70 3.24 -11.54 3.47
C ILE A 70 4.66 -12.09 3.59
N ALA A 71 5.42 -11.57 4.54
CA ALA A 71 6.63 -12.22 5.03
C ALA A 71 6.23 -13.16 6.17
N LEU A 72 6.42 -14.47 5.96
CA LEU A 72 5.98 -15.53 6.87
C LEU A 72 7.18 -16.30 7.45
N ARG A 73 6.94 -17.07 8.52
CA ARG A 73 7.94 -17.99 9.10
C ARG A 73 7.66 -19.44 8.70
N ALA A 74 8.72 -20.23 8.51
CA ALA A 74 8.60 -21.66 8.23
C ALA A 74 8.80 -22.48 9.51
N LEU A 75 7.81 -23.31 9.84
CA LEU A 75 7.91 -24.26 10.95
C LEU A 75 8.83 -25.42 10.57
N LEU A 76 9.77 -25.75 11.45
CA LEU A 76 10.57 -26.97 11.30
C LEU A 76 9.84 -28.16 11.93
N ALA A 77 10.23 -29.37 11.53
CA ALA A 77 9.63 -30.59 12.07
C ALA A 77 9.89 -30.72 13.59
N ALA A 78 8.82 -30.75 14.36
CA ALA A 78 8.84 -30.77 15.83
C ALA A 78 9.76 -31.86 16.42
N ASP A 79 9.73 -33.07 15.86
CA ASP A 79 10.59 -34.18 16.31
C ASP A 79 12.08 -33.91 16.10
N TRP A 80 12.44 -33.30 14.95
CA TRP A 80 13.82 -32.89 14.70
C TRP A 80 14.25 -31.80 15.68
N CYS A 81 13.39 -30.81 15.91
CA CYS A 81 13.66 -29.72 16.84
C CYS A 81 13.91 -30.23 18.26
N ARG A 82 13.03 -31.10 18.77
CA ARG A 82 13.20 -31.78 20.07
C ARG A 82 14.49 -32.60 20.12
N GLY A 83 14.79 -33.35 19.05
CA GLY A 83 16.02 -34.13 18.94
C GLY A 83 17.30 -33.29 18.93
N GLN A 84 17.22 -32.02 18.53
CA GLN A 84 18.33 -31.08 18.60
C GLN A 84 18.45 -30.36 19.96
N GLY A 85 17.52 -30.60 20.88
CA GLY A 85 17.44 -29.88 22.15
C GLY A 85 17.14 -28.39 21.97
N LEU A 86 16.53 -28.01 20.83
CA LEU A 86 16.02 -26.67 20.65
C LEU A 86 14.88 -26.49 21.64
N GLN A 87 15.12 -25.64 22.64
CA GLN A 87 14.11 -25.33 23.64
C GLN A 87 13.01 -24.48 23.02
N GLU A 88 11.83 -24.58 23.60
CA GLU A 88 10.72 -23.67 23.34
C GLU A 88 11.25 -22.24 23.56
N ASP A 89 10.98 -21.31 22.64
CA ASP A 89 11.33 -19.91 22.85
C ASP A 89 10.51 -19.40 24.05
N PRO A 90 11.10 -19.10 25.21
CA PRO A 90 10.34 -18.68 26.39
C PRO A 90 9.62 -17.33 26.17
N ALA A 91 9.93 -16.62 25.08
CA ALA A 91 9.26 -15.41 24.65
C ALA A 91 8.00 -15.64 23.79
N ASP A 92 7.74 -16.86 23.30
CA ASP A 92 6.55 -17.19 22.51
C ASP A 92 5.58 -17.96 23.44
N PRO A 93 4.30 -17.58 23.54
CA PRO A 93 3.35 -18.31 24.39
C PRO A 93 3.25 -19.80 23.99
N PRO A 94 2.85 -20.69 24.92
CA PRO A 94 2.96 -22.15 24.84
C PRO A 94 2.20 -22.85 23.70
N THR A 95 1.61 -22.10 22.76
CA THR A 95 0.89 -22.62 21.59
C THR A 95 1.69 -22.54 20.28
N ASN A 96 2.86 -21.89 20.25
CA ASN A 96 3.78 -21.81 19.09
C ASN A 96 5.17 -22.39 19.42
N GLN A 97 5.22 -23.63 19.91
CA GLN A 97 6.42 -24.24 20.50
C GLN A 97 7.43 -24.85 19.50
N ASP A 98 7.11 -24.89 18.21
CA ASP A 98 8.01 -25.46 17.19
C ASP A 98 8.96 -24.36 16.66
N PRO A 99 10.31 -24.49 16.79
CA PRO A 99 11.24 -23.45 16.36
C PRO A 99 11.20 -23.26 14.83
N PHE A 100 11.35 -22.02 14.42
CA PHE A 100 11.25 -21.60 13.04
C PHE A 100 12.60 -21.68 12.33
N LEU A 101 12.58 -21.80 11.00
CA LEU A 101 13.81 -21.83 10.20
C LEU A 101 14.71 -20.62 10.47
N ASP A 102 14.14 -19.42 10.55
CA ASP A 102 14.87 -18.17 10.73
C ASP A 102 15.63 -18.09 12.07
N SER A 103 15.21 -18.89 13.06
CA SER A 103 15.83 -18.91 14.38
C SER A 103 17.09 -19.78 14.42
N VAL A 104 17.25 -20.73 13.49
CA VAL A 104 18.38 -21.68 13.43
C VAL A 104 19.25 -21.52 12.18
N ALA A 105 18.84 -20.69 11.22
CA ALA A 105 19.53 -20.54 9.94
C ALA A 105 21.01 -20.16 10.09
N TRP A 106 21.34 -19.35 11.10
CA TRP A 106 22.69 -18.90 11.46
C TRP A 106 23.27 -19.64 12.67
N SER A 107 23.11 -20.96 12.71
CA SER A 107 23.63 -21.81 13.79
C SER A 107 24.49 -22.97 13.26
N THR A 108 25.10 -23.72 14.18
CA THR A 108 25.82 -24.97 13.90
C THR A 108 24.89 -26.17 13.66
N ARG A 109 23.57 -25.99 13.73
CA ARG A 109 22.59 -27.06 13.51
C ARG A 109 22.25 -27.15 12.03
N LYS A 110 22.67 -28.24 11.39
CA LYS A 110 22.34 -28.54 9.99
C LYS A 110 20.90 -28.98 9.85
N ILE A 111 20.08 -28.18 9.18
CA ILE A 111 18.65 -28.46 8.94
C ILE A 111 18.54 -29.54 7.85
N PRO A 112 18.09 -30.78 8.15
CA PRO A 112 17.90 -31.79 7.13
C PRO A 112 16.68 -31.47 6.26
N VAL A 113 16.63 -32.03 5.06
CA VAL A 113 15.49 -31.87 4.15
C VAL A 113 14.18 -32.31 4.83
N THR A 114 14.22 -33.42 5.57
CA THR A 114 13.07 -33.94 6.33
C THR A 114 12.53 -32.96 7.36
N ALA A 115 13.34 -32.02 7.86
CA ALA A 115 12.86 -31.01 8.81
C ALA A 115 12.04 -29.90 8.14
N ILE A 116 12.15 -29.69 6.82
CA ILE A 116 11.43 -28.64 6.09
C ILE A 116 10.28 -29.16 5.23
N GLU A 117 10.15 -30.49 5.06
CA GLU A 117 9.12 -31.12 4.23
C GLU A 117 7.70 -30.74 4.67
N ALA A 118 7.45 -30.68 5.98
CA ALA A 118 6.15 -30.27 6.51
C ALA A 118 5.81 -28.81 6.14
N ALA A 119 6.77 -27.88 6.23
CA ALA A 119 6.56 -26.49 5.83
C ALA A 119 6.25 -26.37 4.34
N ILE A 120 6.96 -27.12 3.49
CA ILE A 120 6.71 -27.15 2.04
C ILE A 120 5.30 -27.70 1.76
N ALA A 121 4.92 -28.82 2.38
CA ALA A 121 3.61 -29.42 2.23
C ALA A 121 2.48 -28.47 2.69
N ASP A 122 2.70 -27.72 3.77
CA ASP A 122 1.77 -26.69 4.21
C ASP A 122 1.63 -25.57 3.17
N LEU A 123 2.74 -24.99 2.71
CA LEU A 123 2.74 -23.91 1.71
C LEU A 123 2.08 -24.32 0.38
N GLN A 124 2.23 -25.58 -0.02
CA GLN A 124 1.57 -26.12 -1.21
C GLN A 124 0.05 -26.23 -1.08
N ARG A 125 -0.48 -26.29 0.15
CA ARG A 125 -1.93 -26.31 0.45
C ARG A 125 -2.52 -24.91 0.63
N VAL A 126 -1.69 -23.88 0.78
CA VAL A 126 -2.17 -22.50 0.99
C VAL A 126 -2.97 -22.02 -0.21
N GLN A 127 -4.15 -21.47 0.05
CA GLN A 127 -4.94 -20.76 -0.95
C GLN A 127 -4.54 -19.29 -0.95
N TRP A 128 -3.54 -18.94 -1.74
CA TRP A 128 -2.90 -17.61 -1.68
C TRP A 128 -3.83 -16.42 -1.95
N GLY A 129 -4.91 -16.60 -2.72
CA GLY A 129 -5.86 -15.53 -2.99
C GLY A 129 -5.18 -14.34 -3.66
N THR A 130 -5.23 -13.17 -3.01
CA THR A 130 -4.61 -11.92 -3.49
C THR A 130 -3.13 -11.80 -3.09
N LEU A 131 -2.61 -12.69 -2.25
CA LEU A 131 -1.22 -12.67 -1.80
C LEU A 131 -0.30 -13.29 -2.85
N THR A 132 0.11 -12.49 -3.84
CA THR A 132 0.95 -12.91 -4.97
C THR A 132 2.45 -12.86 -4.67
N ASP A 133 2.87 -12.06 -3.69
CA ASP A 133 4.28 -11.70 -3.48
C ASP A 133 4.76 -12.00 -2.06
N ASN A 134 4.76 -13.28 -1.70
CA ASN A 134 5.09 -13.74 -0.35
C ASN A 134 6.60 -13.97 -0.17
N PHE A 135 7.11 -13.66 1.00
CA PHE A 135 8.53 -13.81 1.36
C PHE A 135 8.66 -14.71 2.60
N LEU A 136 9.80 -15.37 2.74
CA LEU A 136 10.17 -16.11 3.94
C LEU A 136 11.09 -15.26 4.80
N TRP A 137 10.80 -15.13 6.09
CA TRP A 137 11.70 -14.49 7.03
C TRP A 137 13.05 -15.20 7.10
N TYR A 138 14.11 -14.41 7.14
CA TYR A 138 15.48 -14.86 7.31
C TYR A 138 16.23 -13.78 8.09
N GLN A 139 16.93 -14.13 9.17
CA GLN A 139 17.57 -13.13 10.02
C GLN A 139 18.80 -13.69 10.74
N PHE A 140 19.65 -12.79 11.22
CA PHE A 140 20.77 -13.13 12.08
C PHE A 140 20.30 -13.28 13.53
N ARG A 141 19.83 -14.47 13.90
CA ARG A 141 19.38 -14.79 15.25
C ARG A 141 20.06 -16.03 15.80
N ASP A 142 20.34 -16.00 17.09
CA ASP A 142 20.68 -17.18 17.89
C ASP A 142 19.44 -17.57 18.72
N SER A 143 18.91 -18.78 18.52
CA SER A 143 17.64 -19.20 19.12
C SER A 143 17.81 -19.88 20.47
N GLY A 144 18.32 -19.13 21.45
CA GLY A 144 18.11 -19.44 22.87
C GLY A 144 18.61 -20.82 23.33
N GLY A 145 19.61 -21.39 22.67
CA GLY A 145 20.12 -22.72 22.99
C GLY A 145 21.06 -23.33 21.95
N THR A 146 21.21 -22.70 20.78
CA THR A 146 22.22 -23.10 19.79
C THR A 146 23.58 -22.48 20.11
N ALA A 147 24.67 -23.18 19.77
CA ALA A 147 25.98 -22.55 19.81
C ALA A 147 26.06 -21.51 18.67
N PRO A 148 26.51 -20.28 18.94
CA PRO A 148 26.71 -19.28 17.91
C PRO A 148 27.70 -19.79 16.86
N VAL A 149 27.41 -19.59 15.57
CA VAL A 149 28.28 -20.03 14.47
C VAL A 149 29.59 -19.24 14.43
N ASP A 150 30.75 -19.89 14.50
CA ASP A 150 32.04 -19.29 14.15
C ASP A 150 32.23 -19.31 12.63
N ILE A 151 32.03 -18.16 12.00
CA ILE A 151 32.13 -18.04 10.53
C ILE A 151 33.57 -18.17 10.01
N THR A 152 34.57 -18.19 10.90
CA THR A 152 35.96 -18.44 10.53
C THR A 152 36.25 -19.93 10.36
N GLN A 153 35.40 -20.80 10.92
CA GLN A 153 35.49 -22.26 10.75
C GLN A 153 34.76 -22.69 9.46
N PRO A 154 35.46 -23.29 8.48
CA PRO A 154 34.85 -23.70 7.22
C PRO A 154 33.68 -24.71 7.39
N GLU A 155 33.76 -25.59 8.37
CA GLU A 155 32.76 -26.61 8.67
C GLU A 155 31.46 -26.01 9.22
N GLU A 156 31.54 -24.99 10.07
CA GLU A 156 30.36 -24.30 10.59
C GLU A 156 29.73 -23.39 9.52
N TRP A 157 30.56 -22.72 8.72
CA TRP A 157 30.08 -21.99 7.55
C TRP A 157 29.36 -22.90 6.53
N ALA A 158 29.85 -24.12 6.33
CA ALA A 158 29.17 -25.10 5.46
C ALA A 158 27.76 -25.43 5.97
N VAL A 159 27.52 -25.39 7.28
CA VAL A 159 26.18 -25.55 7.87
C VAL A 159 25.29 -24.34 7.56
N VAL A 160 25.76 -23.11 7.77
CA VAL A 160 25.00 -21.89 7.45
C VAL A 160 24.62 -21.86 5.96
N LYS A 161 25.58 -22.16 5.08
CA LYS A 161 25.33 -22.26 3.63
C LYS A 161 24.28 -23.32 3.29
N HIS A 162 24.35 -24.49 3.93
CA HIS A 162 23.35 -25.54 3.77
C HIS A 162 21.95 -25.08 4.24
N ASN A 163 21.86 -24.39 5.38
CA ASN A 163 20.59 -23.89 5.91
C ASN A 163 19.98 -22.81 5.01
N ALA A 164 20.81 -21.96 4.39
CA ALA A 164 20.37 -21.00 3.38
C ALA A 164 19.76 -21.69 2.15
N VAL A 165 20.35 -22.81 1.71
CA VAL A 165 19.79 -23.65 0.64
C VAL A 165 18.43 -24.23 1.06
N MET A 166 18.26 -24.63 2.32
CA MET A 166 16.96 -25.09 2.82
C MET A 166 15.90 -23.97 2.78
N ALA A 167 16.26 -22.74 3.15
CA ALA A 167 15.37 -21.58 3.03
C ALA A 167 14.96 -21.34 1.57
N ALA A 168 15.92 -21.31 0.64
CA ALA A 168 15.68 -21.16 -0.80
C ALA A 168 14.77 -22.27 -1.35
N ARG A 169 14.96 -23.51 -0.87
CA ARG A 169 14.12 -24.66 -1.25
C ARG A 169 12.68 -24.48 -0.80
N ILE A 170 12.46 -24.02 0.44
CA ILE A 170 11.10 -23.68 0.94
C ILE A 170 10.47 -22.63 0.05
N CYS A 171 11.19 -21.55 -0.29
CA CYS A 171 10.66 -20.50 -1.16
C CYS A 171 10.25 -21.07 -2.53
N ARG A 172 11.14 -21.80 -3.20
CA ARG A 172 10.88 -22.36 -4.53
C ARG A 172 9.71 -23.35 -4.53
N GLN A 173 9.70 -24.31 -3.61
CA GLN A 173 8.67 -25.36 -3.59
C GLN A 173 7.34 -24.89 -2.99
N GLY A 174 7.39 -23.87 -2.12
CA GLY A 174 6.23 -23.21 -1.52
C GLY A 174 5.68 -22.03 -2.34
N LYS A 175 6.26 -21.75 -3.52
CA LYS A 175 5.86 -20.65 -4.42
C LYS A 175 5.95 -19.25 -3.80
N LEU A 176 6.95 -19.04 -2.95
CA LEU A 176 7.30 -17.72 -2.43
C LEU A 176 8.22 -16.99 -3.41
N LYS A 177 8.24 -15.65 -3.39
CA LYS A 177 9.13 -14.81 -4.20
C LYS A 177 10.57 -14.81 -3.72
N GLY A 178 10.77 -15.06 -2.43
CA GLY A 178 12.10 -15.27 -1.89
C GLY A 178 12.17 -14.95 -0.40
N LEU A 179 13.19 -14.19 0.00
CA LEU A 179 13.53 -13.96 1.41
C LEU A 179 13.30 -12.49 1.78
N LEU A 180 12.72 -12.26 2.96
CA LEU A 180 12.89 -11.00 3.69
C LEU A 180 14.03 -11.22 4.67
N PHE A 181 15.19 -10.70 4.31
CA PHE A 181 16.43 -10.79 5.06
C PHE A 181 16.59 -9.58 5.97
N ASP A 182 16.27 -9.76 7.24
CA ASP A 182 16.60 -8.79 8.28
C ASP A 182 18.09 -8.88 8.64
N THR A 183 18.80 -7.77 8.42
CA THR A 183 20.24 -7.70 8.62
C THR A 183 20.67 -7.33 10.04
N GLU A 184 19.72 -7.02 10.92
CA GLU A 184 20.01 -6.82 12.32
C GLU A 184 20.52 -8.11 12.97
N GLN A 185 21.62 -8.02 13.72
CA GLN A 185 22.23 -9.14 14.44
C GLN A 185 21.76 -9.18 15.90
N TYR A 186 20.73 -10.00 16.17
CA TYR A 186 20.05 -10.09 17.46
C TYR A 186 20.74 -11.07 18.42
N GLY A 187 21.22 -10.54 19.56
CA GLY A 187 21.86 -11.32 20.63
C GLY A 187 23.28 -11.78 20.30
N TYR A 188 23.48 -12.28 19.08
CA TYR A 188 24.76 -12.75 18.55
C TYR A 188 25.11 -12.04 17.24
N ARG A 189 26.42 -11.80 17.01
CA ARG A 189 26.92 -10.99 15.88
C ARG A 189 28.00 -11.74 15.08
N PRO A 190 27.62 -12.74 14.25
CA PRO A 190 28.58 -13.57 13.52
C PRO A 190 29.49 -12.74 12.61
N LEU A 191 28.98 -11.67 12.01
CA LEU A 191 29.74 -10.86 11.06
C LEU A 191 30.74 -9.91 11.74
N ARG A 192 30.82 -9.89 13.08
CA ARG A 192 31.95 -9.25 13.77
C ARG A 192 33.25 -10.04 13.60
N GLN A 193 33.17 -11.32 13.30
CA GLN A 193 34.31 -12.20 13.13
C GLN A 193 34.92 -12.05 11.73
N GLY A 194 36.20 -12.42 11.62
CA GLY A 194 36.95 -12.34 10.37
C GLY A 194 37.24 -10.91 9.90
N ASP A 195 37.97 -10.83 8.80
CA ASP A 195 38.22 -9.59 8.07
C ASP A 195 37.17 -9.36 6.96
N SER A 196 37.31 -8.23 6.27
CA SER A 196 36.40 -7.86 5.17
C SER A 196 36.45 -8.86 4.01
N GLU A 197 37.63 -9.42 3.70
CA GLU A 197 37.80 -10.38 2.61
C GLU A 197 37.05 -11.68 2.90
N LEU A 198 37.14 -12.19 4.13
CA LEU A 198 36.37 -13.36 4.57
C LEU A 198 34.88 -13.08 4.39
N ARG A 199 34.36 -11.99 4.95
CA ARG A 199 32.91 -11.68 4.89
C ARG A 199 32.39 -11.52 3.47
N GLN A 200 33.17 -10.89 2.57
CA GLN A 200 32.83 -10.80 1.15
C GLN A 200 32.81 -12.18 0.48
N ARG A 201 33.79 -13.05 0.78
CA ARG A 201 33.78 -14.43 0.28
C ARG A 201 32.54 -15.20 0.76
N LEU A 202 32.22 -15.12 2.05
CA LEU A 202 31.07 -15.82 2.62
C LEU A 202 29.75 -15.30 2.04
N GLY A 203 29.59 -13.98 1.88
CA GLY A 203 28.42 -13.41 1.21
C GLY A 203 28.24 -13.91 -0.22
N ARG A 204 29.34 -14.05 -0.96
CA ARG A 204 29.32 -14.60 -2.32
C ARG A 204 28.87 -16.06 -2.32
N GLU A 205 29.49 -16.88 -1.47
CA GLU A 205 29.15 -18.30 -1.37
C GLU A 205 27.70 -18.51 -0.94
N TRP A 206 27.18 -17.67 -0.04
CA TRP A 206 25.79 -17.71 0.40
C TRP A 206 24.85 -17.45 -0.76
N MET A 207 25.07 -16.35 -1.51
CA MET A 207 24.20 -15.99 -2.63
C MET A 207 24.26 -17.02 -3.76
N GLU A 208 25.46 -17.54 -4.08
CA GLU A 208 25.65 -18.59 -5.08
C GLU A 208 24.91 -19.88 -4.70
N ALA A 209 24.92 -20.28 -3.43
CA ALA A 209 24.20 -21.45 -2.96
C ALA A 209 22.68 -21.26 -3.00
N VAL A 210 22.20 -20.12 -2.52
CA VAL A 210 20.78 -19.75 -2.53
C VAL A 210 20.22 -19.72 -3.95
N GLN A 211 20.90 -19.05 -4.88
CA GLN A 211 20.44 -18.97 -6.27
C GLN A 211 20.57 -20.30 -7.03
N ALA A 212 21.49 -21.18 -6.63
CA ALA A 212 21.59 -22.51 -7.24
C ALA A 212 20.35 -23.36 -6.93
N GLU A 213 19.73 -23.17 -5.77
CA GLU A 213 18.47 -23.82 -5.40
C GLU A 213 17.26 -23.05 -5.94
N PHE A 214 17.30 -21.71 -5.98
CA PHE A 214 16.23 -20.87 -6.52
C PHE A 214 16.76 -19.72 -7.39
N PRO A 215 16.89 -19.92 -8.73
CA PRO A 215 17.55 -18.94 -9.62
C PRO A 215 16.88 -17.58 -9.73
N GLU A 216 15.56 -17.50 -9.53
CA GLU A 216 14.74 -16.28 -9.65
C GLU A 216 14.49 -15.58 -8.30
N ILE A 217 15.17 -16.02 -7.23
CA ILE A 217 14.90 -15.54 -5.87
C ILE A 217 15.05 -14.01 -5.75
N GLY A 218 14.04 -13.38 -5.14
CA GLY A 218 14.12 -12.02 -4.64
C GLY A 218 14.58 -11.99 -3.19
N VAL A 219 15.57 -11.16 -2.86
CA VAL A 219 16.01 -10.96 -1.46
C VAL A 219 15.75 -9.51 -1.07
N MET A 220 14.75 -9.32 -0.23
CA MET A 220 14.43 -8.05 0.40
C MET A 220 15.31 -7.84 1.63
N ILE A 221 16.13 -6.80 1.64
CA ILE A 221 17.20 -6.59 2.63
C ILE A 221 16.85 -5.37 3.49
N THR A 222 16.73 -5.54 4.81
CA THR A 222 16.69 -4.40 5.73
C THR A 222 18.09 -3.79 5.83
N PHE A 223 18.20 -2.46 5.94
CA PHE A 223 19.48 -1.73 6.03
C PHE A 223 20.53 -2.02 4.94
N GLY A 224 20.14 -2.24 3.68
CA GLY A 224 21.09 -2.47 2.58
C GLY A 224 21.96 -1.24 2.24
N TRP A 225 23.28 -1.43 2.12
CA TRP A 225 24.28 -0.40 1.70
C TRP A 225 24.08 1.01 2.28
N CYS A 226 23.49 1.14 3.46
CA CYS A 226 23.10 2.42 4.00
C CYS A 226 24.15 2.95 5.01
N PRO A 227 24.14 4.25 5.33
CA PRO A 227 25.08 4.82 6.31
C PRO A 227 25.03 4.17 7.70
N ALA A 228 23.91 3.52 8.07
CA ALA A 228 23.79 2.84 9.36
C ALA A 228 24.73 1.64 9.49
N LEU A 229 25.14 1.00 8.38
CA LEU A 229 26.03 -0.16 8.39
C LEU A 229 27.41 0.14 9.00
N ASP A 230 27.88 1.39 8.90
CA ASP A 230 29.16 1.82 9.46
C ASP A 230 29.01 2.44 10.86
N GLN A 231 27.77 2.64 11.36
CA GLN A 231 27.48 3.38 12.59
C GLN A 231 26.88 2.51 13.70
N ALA A 232 26.09 1.49 13.33
CA ALA A 232 25.34 0.67 14.26
C ALA A 232 26.11 -0.61 14.62
N GLU A 233 26.29 -0.85 15.92
CA GLU A 233 27.04 -2.01 16.41
C GLU A 233 26.39 -3.35 16.01
N PHE A 234 25.05 -3.38 15.90
CA PHE A 234 24.29 -4.57 15.48
C PHE A 234 24.35 -4.83 13.96
N LEU A 235 24.93 -3.93 13.17
CA LEU A 235 25.12 -4.08 11.72
C LEU A 235 26.60 -4.30 11.33
N VAL A 236 27.49 -4.48 12.30
CA VAL A 236 28.92 -4.68 12.05
C VAL A 236 29.16 -5.84 11.07
N GLY A 237 30.00 -5.60 10.05
CA GLY A 237 30.39 -6.59 9.04
C GLY A 237 29.33 -6.89 7.97
N VAL A 238 28.09 -6.42 8.14
CA VAL A 238 27.00 -6.64 7.16
C VAL A 238 27.36 -6.05 5.80
N LYS A 239 27.97 -4.86 5.74
CA LYS A 239 28.40 -4.23 4.47
C LYS A 239 29.29 -5.13 3.62
N ASP A 240 30.28 -5.76 4.26
CA ASP A 240 31.21 -6.68 3.57
C ASP A 240 30.46 -7.91 3.06
N PHE A 241 29.58 -8.48 3.88
CA PHE A 241 28.76 -9.62 3.51
C PHE A 241 27.82 -9.30 2.32
N LEU A 242 27.16 -8.15 2.34
CA LEU A 242 26.29 -7.69 1.24
C LEU A 242 27.08 -7.48 -0.06
N ASN A 243 28.30 -6.94 0.01
CA ASN A 243 29.19 -6.85 -1.16
C ASN A 243 29.54 -8.21 -1.72
N GLY A 244 29.75 -9.20 -0.85
CA GLY A 244 29.85 -10.60 -1.23
C GLY A 244 28.62 -11.11 -1.96
N MET A 245 27.43 -10.92 -1.38
CA MET A 245 26.16 -11.33 -1.99
C MET A 245 25.99 -10.72 -3.37
N LEU A 246 26.24 -9.42 -3.52
CA LEU A 246 26.18 -8.73 -4.81
C LEU A 246 27.20 -9.32 -5.80
N ALA A 247 28.41 -9.67 -5.37
CA ALA A 247 29.39 -10.33 -6.21
C ALA A 247 28.91 -11.70 -6.72
N GLY A 248 28.28 -12.50 -5.85
CA GLY A 248 27.76 -13.83 -6.18
C GLY A 248 26.49 -13.85 -7.01
N LEU A 249 25.68 -12.78 -6.92
CA LEU A 249 24.39 -12.70 -7.60
C LEU A 249 24.52 -12.86 -9.12
N LYS A 250 23.74 -13.76 -9.72
CA LYS A 250 23.55 -13.86 -11.17
C LYS A 250 22.06 -13.66 -11.51
N GLY A 251 21.77 -13.10 -12.67
CA GLY A 251 20.38 -13.02 -13.15
C GLY A 251 19.80 -14.44 -13.34
N PRO A 252 18.49 -14.65 -13.09
CA PRO A 252 17.43 -13.66 -12.90
C PRO A 252 17.18 -13.17 -11.46
N ALA A 253 17.93 -13.63 -10.44
CA ALA A 253 17.76 -13.17 -9.05
C ALA A 253 17.89 -11.65 -8.88
N ARG A 254 17.27 -11.10 -7.82
CA ARG A 254 17.21 -9.66 -7.53
C ARG A 254 17.43 -9.37 -6.06
N LEU A 255 17.99 -8.20 -5.77
CA LEU A 255 18.11 -7.66 -4.42
C LEU A 255 17.23 -6.41 -4.30
N ILE A 256 16.52 -6.27 -3.21
CA ILE A 256 15.66 -5.12 -2.92
C ILE A 256 16.21 -4.45 -1.67
N ASN A 257 16.71 -3.23 -1.78
CA ASN A 257 17.15 -2.46 -0.63
C ASN A 257 15.91 -1.83 0.04
N ALA A 258 15.33 -2.54 1.00
CA ALA A 258 14.07 -2.21 1.63
C ALA A 258 14.29 -1.37 2.89
N TYR A 259 14.71 -0.11 2.68
CA TYR A 259 15.29 0.72 3.73
C TYR A 259 14.35 1.02 4.90
N GLU A 260 14.64 0.37 6.03
CA GLU A 260 13.78 0.33 7.21
C GLU A 260 13.47 1.70 7.82
N ASN A 261 14.44 2.61 7.89
CA ASN A 261 14.26 3.90 8.56
C ASN A 261 13.15 4.78 7.94
N THR A 262 12.67 4.45 6.74
CA THR A 262 11.51 5.12 6.13
C THR A 262 10.21 4.88 6.90
N PHE A 263 10.14 3.86 7.78
CA PHE A 263 9.11 3.69 8.80
C PHE A 263 8.80 4.97 9.55
N TYR A 264 9.86 5.67 9.91
CA TYR A 264 9.78 6.81 10.79
C TYR A 264 9.40 8.11 10.05
N TYR A 265 9.16 8.06 8.74
CA TYR A 265 8.84 9.26 7.98
C TYR A 265 7.40 9.73 8.16
N GLY A 266 6.51 8.91 8.71
CA GLY A 266 5.21 9.37 9.18
C GLY A 266 5.17 9.79 10.65
N GLN A 267 6.29 9.76 11.38
CA GLN A 267 6.22 10.24 12.77
C GLN A 267 5.91 11.73 12.80
N SER A 268 5.21 12.14 13.86
CA SER A 268 4.88 13.55 14.09
C SER A 268 6.14 14.42 14.00
N PRO A 269 6.01 15.71 13.64
CA PRO A 269 7.14 16.63 13.62
C PRO A 269 7.84 16.67 14.99
N ARG A 270 9.14 17.00 14.98
CA ARG A 270 10.03 17.08 16.15
C ARG A 270 10.37 15.73 16.81
N THR A 271 10.12 14.62 16.12
CA THR A 271 10.69 13.32 16.49
C THR A 271 12.12 13.18 15.98
N ARG A 272 12.87 12.19 16.46
CA ARG A 272 14.26 11.92 16.02
C ARG A 272 14.39 11.84 14.50
N PHE A 273 13.37 11.28 13.84
CA PHE A 273 13.35 10.98 12.41
C PHE A 273 12.53 11.96 11.57
N THR A 274 11.74 12.82 12.20
CA THR A 274 10.99 13.91 11.57
C THR A 274 11.29 15.22 12.30
N LYS A 275 12.58 15.58 12.43
CA LYS A 275 13.02 16.81 13.13
C LYS A 275 12.45 18.07 12.46
N GLU A 276 12.53 18.11 11.13
CA GLU A 276 12.03 19.17 10.25
C GLU A 276 11.06 18.56 9.23
N GLY A 277 10.09 19.33 8.73
CA GLY A 277 9.06 18.84 7.81
C GLY A 277 7.85 18.21 8.51
N PHE A 278 7.05 17.45 7.76
CA PHE A 278 5.78 16.89 8.21
C PHE A 278 5.68 15.37 7.93
N PRO A 279 4.82 14.63 8.64
CA PRO A 279 4.54 13.22 8.36
C PRO A 279 4.18 13.01 6.88
N GLY A 280 4.94 12.16 6.20
CA GLY A 280 4.63 11.81 4.80
C GLY A 280 5.00 12.87 3.76
N ASP A 281 5.97 13.73 4.06
CA ASP A 281 6.61 14.65 3.10
C ASP A 281 7.19 13.89 1.89
N ARG A 282 6.60 14.09 0.70
CA ARG A 282 7.01 13.44 -0.56
C ARG A 282 8.48 13.70 -0.86
N LYS A 283 8.95 14.94 -0.63
CA LYS A 283 10.34 15.31 -0.90
C LYS A 283 11.30 14.41 -0.13
N ARG A 284 10.98 14.06 1.12
CA ARG A 284 11.83 13.17 1.94
C ARG A 284 11.91 11.76 1.34
N TYR A 285 10.80 11.22 0.86
CA TYR A 285 10.79 9.91 0.20
C TYR A 285 11.54 9.95 -1.13
N GLU A 286 11.41 11.03 -1.92
CA GLU A 286 12.16 11.23 -3.17
C GLU A 286 13.67 11.39 -2.93
N GLU A 287 14.08 12.17 -1.93
CA GLU A 287 15.48 12.31 -1.51
C GLU A 287 16.04 10.97 -1.01
N THR A 288 15.24 10.19 -0.28
CA THR A 288 15.66 8.86 0.18
C THR A 288 15.78 7.87 -0.95
N ARG A 289 14.87 7.89 -1.93
CA ARG A 289 14.98 7.10 -3.15
C ARG A 289 16.28 7.45 -3.90
N ALA A 290 16.59 8.73 -4.05
CA ALA A 290 17.85 9.18 -4.65
C ALA A 290 19.07 8.72 -3.82
N ALA A 291 19.02 8.86 -2.49
CA ALA A 291 20.09 8.40 -1.62
C ALA A 291 20.34 6.90 -1.74
N ILE A 292 19.29 6.06 -1.78
CA ILE A 292 19.43 4.61 -1.99
C ILE A 292 20.12 4.30 -3.32
N ARG A 293 19.90 5.09 -4.38
CA ARG A 293 20.65 4.95 -5.63
C ARG A 293 22.12 5.34 -5.47
N ASP A 294 22.39 6.45 -4.79
CA ASP A 294 23.75 6.93 -4.53
C ASP A 294 24.55 6.05 -3.54
N TRP A 295 23.85 5.23 -2.76
CA TRP A 295 24.45 4.24 -1.86
C TRP A 295 25.19 3.11 -2.58
N ARG A 296 25.12 3.05 -3.92
CA ARG A 296 26.12 2.32 -4.74
C ARG A 296 27.56 2.63 -4.32
N SER A 297 27.82 3.82 -3.78
CA SER A 297 29.14 4.24 -3.24
C SER A 297 29.60 3.46 -2.01
N PHE A 298 28.68 2.82 -1.27
CA PHE A 298 29.01 1.89 -0.18
C PHE A 298 29.31 0.48 -0.69
N SER A 299 29.08 0.21 -1.98
CA SER A 299 29.40 -1.06 -2.59
C SER A 299 30.78 -1.06 -3.25
N THR A 300 31.45 -2.21 -3.22
CA THR A 300 32.65 -2.45 -4.03
C THR A 300 32.34 -2.74 -5.50
N LEU A 301 31.06 -2.90 -5.87
CA LEU A 301 30.58 -3.23 -7.22
C LEU A 301 29.46 -2.27 -7.67
N PRO A 302 29.74 -0.96 -7.80
CA PRO A 302 28.70 0.05 -8.03
C PRO A 302 27.90 -0.16 -9.33
N ASP A 303 28.53 -0.61 -10.40
CA ASP A 303 27.83 -0.85 -11.67
C ASP A 303 26.88 -2.04 -11.59
N LYS A 304 27.26 -3.07 -10.82
CA LYS A 304 26.41 -4.22 -10.57
C LYS A 304 25.25 -3.86 -9.64
N TYR A 305 25.51 -3.02 -8.63
CA TYR A 305 24.47 -2.47 -7.77
C TYR A 305 23.37 -1.80 -8.60
N ASP A 306 23.75 -0.89 -9.50
CA ASP A 306 22.81 -0.17 -10.36
C ASP A 306 21.98 -1.10 -11.25
N ALA A 307 22.57 -2.22 -11.69
CA ALA A 307 21.92 -3.16 -12.58
C ALA A 307 20.90 -4.10 -11.89
N VAL A 308 21.07 -4.41 -10.60
CA VAL A 308 20.33 -5.51 -9.96
C VAL A 308 19.66 -5.16 -8.63
N VAL A 309 20.00 -4.01 -8.02
CA VAL A 309 19.43 -3.56 -6.76
C VAL A 309 18.23 -2.65 -7.03
N GLN A 310 17.07 -3.08 -6.57
CA GLN A 310 15.85 -2.28 -6.56
C GLN A 310 15.78 -1.41 -5.30
N VAL A 311 15.16 -0.24 -5.43
CA VAL A 311 14.79 0.62 -4.30
C VAL A 311 13.51 0.07 -3.68
N GLY A 312 13.59 -0.37 -2.43
CA GLY A 312 12.42 -0.68 -1.59
C GLY A 312 12.25 0.36 -0.49
N MET A 313 11.04 0.44 0.06
CA MET A 313 10.73 1.31 1.19
C MET A 313 10.03 0.52 2.29
N ALA A 314 9.97 1.11 3.47
CA ALA A 314 9.38 0.55 4.66
C ALA A 314 8.31 1.50 5.20
N ALA A 315 7.20 0.96 5.70
CA ALA A 315 6.10 1.71 6.25
C ALA A 315 5.65 1.16 7.61
N TRP A 316 5.74 1.98 8.67
CA TRP A 316 5.04 1.68 9.92
C TRP A 316 3.53 1.84 9.74
N LEU A 317 2.77 0.85 10.18
CA LEU A 317 1.35 0.74 9.97
C LEU A 317 0.69 0.15 11.22
N GLU A 318 -0.34 0.80 11.75
CA GLU A 318 -1.22 0.20 12.75
C GLU A 318 -2.64 0.29 12.25
N SER A 319 -3.30 -0.84 12.01
CA SER A 319 -4.65 -0.88 11.43
C SER A 319 -5.75 -0.51 12.45
N ASP A 320 -5.52 0.54 13.24
CA ASP A 320 -6.43 1.11 14.22
C ASP A 320 -7.53 1.99 13.59
N PRO A 321 -8.83 1.79 13.92
CA PRO A 321 -9.38 0.88 14.93
C PRO A 321 -9.83 -0.48 14.37
N TRP A 322 -9.63 -0.74 13.08
CA TRP A 322 -10.24 -1.89 12.39
C TRP A 322 -9.66 -3.25 12.79
N ASN A 323 -8.38 -3.32 13.13
CA ASN A 323 -7.69 -4.60 13.34
C ASN A 323 -6.67 -4.53 14.48
N LEU A 324 -6.96 -3.82 15.58
CA LEU A 324 -6.08 -3.84 16.75
C LEU A 324 -6.40 -5.02 17.68
N THR A 325 -5.38 -5.45 18.42
CA THR A 325 -5.60 -6.31 19.59
C THR A 325 -6.49 -5.59 20.61
N PRO A 326 -7.59 -6.21 21.11
CA PRO A 326 -8.49 -5.57 22.07
C PRO A 326 -7.75 -5.03 23.32
N GLY A 327 -8.10 -3.81 23.73
CA GLY A 327 -7.52 -3.17 24.92
C GLY A 327 -6.16 -2.51 24.70
N TRP A 328 -5.55 -2.64 23.52
CA TRP A 328 -4.33 -1.91 23.19
C TRP A 328 -4.64 -0.44 22.86
N PRO A 329 -3.82 0.50 23.36
CA PRO A 329 -4.02 1.91 23.06
C PRO A 329 -3.81 2.18 21.57
N SER A 330 -4.86 2.66 20.91
CA SER A 330 -4.78 3.37 19.64
C SER A 330 -3.77 4.52 19.75
N ALA A 331 -2.77 4.55 18.87
CA ALA A 331 -1.90 5.71 18.63
C ALA A 331 -1.46 6.48 19.90
N HIS A 332 -0.36 6.05 20.54
CA HIS A 332 0.40 6.96 21.39
C HIS A 332 0.67 8.29 20.66
N ARG A 333 0.93 9.36 21.44
CA ARG A 333 1.14 10.74 20.96
C ARG A 333 2.24 10.88 19.89
N HIS A 334 3.00 9.82 19.59
CA HIS A 334 4.05 9.78 18.58
C HIS A 334 3.89 8.65 17.55
N THR A 335 2.96 7.70 17.70
CA THR A 335 2.86 6.55 16.79
C THR A 335 2.06 6.84 15.53
N ILE A 336 2.48 6.13 14.49
CA ILE A 336 2.71 6.62 13.14
C ILE A 336 1.88 5.79 12.20
N TRP A 337 0.99 6.43 11.46
CA TRP A 337 0.79 5.96 10.09
C TRP A 337 1.92 6.59 9.28
N SER A 338 2.90 5.77 8.92
CA SER A 338 3.82 6.12 7.85
C SER A 338 3.00 6.25 6.58
N ASN A 339 3.40 7.15 5.69
CA ASN A 339 2.62 7.36 4.49
C ASN A 339 2.88 6.19 3.52
N VAL A 340 2.13 5.10 3.70
CA VAL A 340 2.23 3.87 2.92
C VAL A 340 2.21 4.18 1.42
N SER A 341 1.35 5.11 0.97
CA SER A 341 1.29 5.49 -0.45
C SER A 341 2.58 6.16 -0.92
N MET A 342 3.25 6.96 -0.09
CA MET A 342 4.54 7.57 -0.44
C MET A 342 5.68 6.55 -0.44
N ALA A 343 5.66 5.61 0.50
CA ALA A 343 6.61 4.50 0.51
C ALA A 343 6.48 3.69 -0.81
N LEU A 344 5.25 3.35 -1.21
CA LEU A 344 4.98 2.69 -2.48
C LEU A 344 5.42 3.53 -3.67
N ALA A 345 5.03 4.81 -3.73
CA ALA A 345 5.34 5.70 -4.84
C ALA A 345 6.86 5.92 -5.04
N ALA A 346 7.63 5.92 -3.95
CA ALA A 346 9.08 6.09 -3.99
C ALA A 346 9.87 4.77 -4.11
N SER A 347 9.21 3.62 -3.97
CA SER A 347 9.80 2.30 -4.26
C SER A 347 9.84 2.02 -5.77
N ASP A 348 10.68 1.08 -6.22
CA ASP A 348 10.60 0.55 -7.58
C ASP A 348 9.40 -0.39 -7.74
N GLU A 349 9.20 -1.26 -6.75
CA GLU A 349 8.19 -2.30 -6.78
C GLU A 349 7.66 -2.58 -5.37
N TYR A 350 8.53 -2.84 -4.40
CA TYR A 350 8.12 -3.28 -3.07
C TYR A 350 8.20 -2.17 -2.01
N ALA A 351 7.11 -2.02 -1.24
CA ALA A 351 7.15 -1.45 0.09
C ALA A 351 6.72 -2.51 1.10
N TRP A 352 7.39 -2.59 2.25
CA TRP A 352 7.01 -3.50 3.32
C TRP A 352 6.46 -2.75 4.52
N CYS A 353 5.55 -3.38 5.24
CA CYS A 353 4.90 -2.82 6.40
C CYS A 353 5.32 -3.52 7.69
N TRP A 354 5.46 -2.72 8.74
CA TRP A 354 5.59 -3.21 10.11
C TRP A 354 4.44 -2.71 10.95
N SER A 355 3.91 -3.59 11.79
CA SER A 355 2.88 -3.31 12.79
C SER A 355 3.21 -4.05 14.06
N GLU A 356 3.07 -3.40 15.21
CA GLU A 356 3.28 -4.05 16.51
C GLU A 356 1.97 -4.62 17.08
N HIS A 357 0.83 -4.02 16.74
CA HIS A 357 -0.44 -4.26 17.46
C HIS A 357 -1.60 -4.73 16.58
N THR A 358 -1.37 -4.79 15.27
CA THR A 358 -2.38 -5.21 14.31
C THR A 358 -2.57 -6.73 14.35
N ASP A 359 -3.81 -7.20 14.50
CA ASP A 359 -4.18 -8.61 14.60
C ASP A 359 -5.26 -8.99 13.58
N TYR A 360 -4.85 -9.13 12.33
CA TYR A 360 -5.74 -9.55 11.24
C TYR A 360 -6.30 -10.96 11.49
N LEU A 361 -5.56 -11.87 12.10
CA LEU A 361 -6.02 -13.24 12.33
C LEU A 361 -7.27 -13.30 13.21
N ARG A 362 -7.36 -12.44 14.24
CA ARG A 362 -8.53 -12.38 15.10
C ARG A 362 -9.71 -11.62 14.52
N THR A 363 -9.46 -10.65 13.63
CA THR A 363 -10.49 -9.78 13.05
C THR A 363 -11.00 -10.25 11.70
N VAL A 364 -10.27 -11.15 11.02
CA VAL A 364 -10.70 -11.76 9.75
C VAL A 364 -12.10 -12.38 9.92
N GLY A 365 -13.02 -11.94 9.05
CA GLY A 365 -14.42 -12.38 9.05
C GLY A 365 -15.31 -11.75 10.12
N LYS A 366 -14.78 -10.92 11.03
CA LYS A 366 -15.54 -10.27 12.10
C LYS A 366 -15.79 -8.78 11.88
N GLU A 367 -15.02 -8.13 11.03
CA GLU A 367 -15.09 -6.67 10.83
C GLU A 367 -15.10 -6.23 9.37
N LEU A 368 -15.52 -4.98 9.16
CA LEU A 368 -15.38 -4.25 7.90
C LEU A 368 -13.89 -4.00 7.63
N ARG A 369 -13.46 -4.21 6.39
CA ARG A 369 -12.06 -4.05 5.98
C ARG A 369 -11.55 -2.67 6.38
N ASN A 370 -10.26 -2.56 6.73
CA ASN A 370 -9.60 -1.26 6.85
C ASN A 370 -9.69 -0.57 5.48
N PRO A 371 -10.48 0.52 5.36
CA PRO A 371 -10.81 1.08 4.07
C PRO A 371 -9.60 1.67 3.35
N PHE A 372 -8.60 2.09 4.12
CA PHE A 372 -7.40 2.73 3.61
C PHE A 372 -6.42 1.71 3.05
N LEU A 373 -6.20 0.61 3.77
CA LEU A 373 -5.33 -0.46 3.28
C LEU A 373 -5.93 -1.18 2.08
N ALA A 374 -7.21 -1.54 2.17
CA ALA A 374 -7.91 -2.15 1.04
C ALA A 374 -7.86 -1.25 -0.20
N SER A 375 -8.03 0.07 -0.01
CA SER A 375 -7.91 1.05 -1.10
C SER A 375 -6.50 1.09 -1.70
N LEU A 376 -5.45 1.15 -0.89
CA LEU A 376 -4.07 1.18 -1.38
C LEU A 376 -3.73 -0.08 -2.15
N THR A 377 -4.09 -1.26 -1.63
CA THR A 377 -3.88 -2.55 -2.30
C THR A 377 -4.67 -2.62 -3.61
N ASN A 378 -5.92 -2.16 -3.64
CA ASN A 378 -6.69 -2.14 -4.88
C ASN A 378 -6.08 -1.17 -5.92
N GLN A 379 -5.43 -0.08 -5.48
CA GLN A 379 -4.67 0.82 -6.36
C GLN A 379 -3.38 0.18 -6.88
N THR A 380 -2.70 -0.65 -6.10
CA THR A 380 -1.51 -1.37 -6.60
C THR A 380 -1.88 -2.41 -7.66
N PHE A 381 -3.04 -3.06 -7.52
CA PHE A 381 -3.61 -3.96 -8.52
C PHE A 381 -4.17 -3.26 -9.76
N ASN A 382 -4.53 -1.98 -9.67
CA ASN A 382 -4.98 -1.23 -10.84
C ASN A 382 -3.82 -1.04 -11.81
N THR A 383 -3.75 -1.85 -12.87
CA THR A 383 -2.73 -1.75 -13.92
C THR A 383 -3.23 -0.98 -15.15
N GLY A 384 -4.53 -0.67 -15.23
CA GLY A 384 -5.20 -0.19 -16.43
C GLY A 384 -5.37 -1.27 -17.51
N GLN A 385 -4.97 -2.51 -17.21
CA GLN A 385 -5.10 -3.70 -18.05
C GLN A 385 -5.97 -4.77 -17.38
N GLU A 386 -6.85 -4.37 -16.47
CA GLU A 386 -7.71 -5.27 -15.72
C GLU A 386 -8.44 -6.21 -16.68
N ALA A 387 -8.43 -7.50 -16.34
CA ALA A 387 -8.88 -8.56 -17.23
C ALA A 387 -10.40 -8.57 -17.45
N THR A 388 -11.18 -7.80 -16.69
CA THR A 388 -12.64 -7.82 -16.77
C THR A 388 -13.12 -6.82 -17.84
N PRO A 389 -13.58 -7.27 -19.02
CA PRO A 389 -14.10 -6.39 -20.08
C PRO A 389 -15.45 -5.76 -19.69
N GLU A 390 -16.01 -6.20 -18.58
CA GLU A 390 -17.31 -5.81 -18.07
C GLU A 390 -17.27 -5.65 -16.54
N LEU A 391 -17.76 -4.53 -16.03
CA LEU A 391 -18.02 -4.32 -14.61
C LEU A 391 -19.52 -4.47 -14.37
N ARG A 392 -19.90 -5.26 -13.37
CA ARG A 392 -21.26 -5.31 -12.81
C ARG A 392 -21.18 -5.30 -11.30
N GLU A 393 -21.55 -4.20 -10.69
CA GLU A 393 -21.55 -4.00 -9.26
C GLU A 393 -22.95 -3.61 -8.77
N GLU A 394 -23.43 -4.30 -7.74
CA GLU A 394 -24.74 -4.08 -7.09
C GLU A 394 -24.57 -3.88 -5.57
N PHE A 395 -23.33 -3.74 -5.10
CA PHE A 395 -22.91 -3.49 -3.71
C PHE A 395 -23.52 -4.45 -2.67
N SER A 396 -23.81 -5.69 -3.07
CA SER A 396 -24.39 -6.74 -2.21
C SER A 396 -23.44 -7.30 -1.14
N SER A 397 -22.15 -6.98 -1.25
CA SER A 397 -21.12 -7.27 -0.25
C SER A 397 -20.09 -6.13 -0.22
N ASP A 398 -19.11 -6.15 0.70
CA ASP A 398 -18.13 -5.06 0.85
C ASP A 398 -17.35 -4.82 -0.47
N PRO A 399 -17.59 -3.69 -1.17
CA PRO A 399 -16.97 -3.40 -2.46
C PRO A 399 -15.44 -3.25 -2.39
N LEU A 400 -14.87 -2.93 -1.23
CA LEU A 400 -13.42 -2.86 -1.07
C LEU A 400 -12.75 -4.24 -1.18
N GLY A 401 -13.51 -5.31 -0.96
CA GLY A 401 -13.06 -6.68 -1.24
C GLY A 401 -13.15 -7.08 -2.72
N ARG A 402 -13.68 -6.21 -3.57
CA ARG A 402 -13.91 -6.45 -5.01
C ARG A 402 -13.24 -5.38 -5.87
N GLY A 403 -12.10 -4.82 -5.45
CA GLY A 403 -11.30 -3.92 -6.28
C GLY A 403 -11.71 -2.45 -6.25
N TRP A 404 -12.78 -2.06 -5.54
CA TRP A 404 -13.10 -0.66 -5.34
C TRP A 404 -12.09 0.03 -4.43
N TYR A 405 -11.73 1.27 -4.72
CA TYR A 405 -10.79 2.03 -3.90
C TYR A 405 -11.12 3.51 -3.86
N PHE A 406 -10.48 4.19 -2.92
CA PHE A 406 -10.51 5.63 -2.79
C PHE A 406 -9.20 6.27 -3.24
N ASP A 407 -9.27 7.20 -4.18
CA ASP A 407 -8.13 8.05 -4.51
C ASP A 407 -8.26 9.36 -3.74
N PHE A 408 -7.56 9.48 -2.61
CA PHE A 408 -7.39 10.74 -1.87
C PHE A 408 -6.16 10.71 -0.95
N ASP A 409 -5.65 11.91 -0.63
CA ASP A 409 -4.60 12.17 0.36
C ASP A 409 -5.04 11.81 1.77
N MET A 410 -4.53 10.69 2.24
CA MET A 410 -4.68 10.18 3.60
C MET A 410 -4.16 11.15 4.67
N LEU A 411 -3.12 11.93 4.36
CA LEU A 411 -2.59 12.93 5.26
C LEU A 411 -3.51 14.14 5.36
N ASP A 412 -4.32 14.47 4.35
CA ASP A 412 -5.33 15.53 4.47
C ASP A 412 -6.32 15.22 5.60
N VAL A 413 -6.69 13.94 5.73
CA VAL A 413 -7.60 13.41 6.75
C VAL A 413 -6.95 13.22 8.12
N GLY A 414 -5.69 12.79 8.12
CA GLY A 414 -4.93 12.43 9.33
C GLY A 414 -4.08 13.55 9.93
N ARG A 415 -4.00 14.73 9.29
CA ARG A 415 -3.20 15.87 9.78
C ARG A 415 -3.67 16.29 11.17
N ARG A 416 -2.82 16.05 12.18
CA ARG A 416 -3.05 16.58 13.53
C ARG A 416 -2.94 18.11 13.48
N PRO A 417 -3.98 18.88 13.85
CA PRO A 417 -3.74 20.21 14.38
C PRO A 417 -2.91 20.00 15.64
N ALA A 418 -1.81 20.75 15.81
CA ALA A 418 -0.81 20.52 16.86
C ALA A 418 -1.41 20.05 18.21
N GLY A 419 -0.91 18.95 18.76
CA GLY A 419 -1.30 18.46 20.09
C GLY A 419 -2.17 17.19 20.12
N THR A 420 -2.48 16.78 21.33
CA THR A 420 -2.91 15.46 21.86
C THR A 420 -4.19 14.82 21.30
N GLN A 421 -4.76 15.29 20.19
CA GLN A 421 -6.02 14.76 19.67
C GLN A 421 -5.80 13.50 18.82
N THR A 422 -6.72 12.54 18.94
CA THR A 422 -6.79 11.36 18.07
C THR A 422 -7.05 11.81 16.62
N PRO A 423 -6.18 11.45 15.65
CA PRO A 423 -6.40 11.71 14.24
C PRO A 423 -7.78 11.22 13.76
N LEU A 424 -8.49 12.05 12.97
CA LEU A 424 -9.82 11.69 12.45
C LEU A 424 -9.80 10.45 11.58
N ILE A 425 -8.69 10.23 10.85
CA ILE A 425 -8.40 9.05 10.04
C ILE A 425 -8.74 7.72 10.75
N PHE A 426 -8.72 7.66 12.08
CA PHE A 426 -9.07 6.46 12.87
C PHE A 426 -10.59 6.28 13.08
N THR A 427 -11.42 6.83 12.21
CA THR A 427 -12.88 6.67 12.30
C THR A 427 -13.49 6.49 10.92
N ARG A 428 -14.57 5.70 10.80
CA ARG A 428 -15.33 5.60 9.53
C ARG A 428 -15.87 6.95 9.06
N ARG A 429 -16.13 7.87 10.00
CA ARG A 429 -16.57 9.25 9.70
C ARG A 429 -15.53 10.06 8.92
N SER A 430 -14.31 9.57 8.82
CA SER A 430 -13.23 10.21 8.11
C SER A 430 -13.09 9.77 6.65
N VAL A 431 -13.81 8.73 6.25
CA VAL A 431 -13.90 8.33 4.85
C VAL A 431 -15.15 9.00 4.27
N PRO A 432 -15.05 9.69 3.13
CA PRO A 432 -16.22 10.30 2.49
C PRO A 432 -17.16 9.28 1.81
N TYR A 433 -16.99 8.00 2.10
CA TYR A 433 -17.67 6.87 1.49
C TYR A 433 -17.91 5.82 2.57
N ASP A 434 -19.12 5.29 2.64
CA ASP A 434 -19.53 4.30 3.64
C ASP A 434 -20.44 3.26 3.00
N TRP A 435 -20.07 1.98 3.06
CA TRP A 435 -20.89 0.90 2.53
C TRP A 435 -21.92 0.46 3.55
N SER A 436 -23.19 0.40 3.16
CA SER A 436 -24.28 -0.18 3.96
C SER A 436 -24.65 -1.56 3.40
N PRO A 437 -24.44 -2.64 4.18
CA PRO A 437 -24.96 -3.96 3.83
C PRO A 437 -26.48 -3.98 3.68
N GLU A 438 -27.19 -3.25 4.54
CA GLU A 438 -28.67 -3.23 4.58
C GLU A 438 -29.26 -2.58 3.33
N GLU A 439 -28.63 -1.49 2.87
CA GLU A 439 -29.08 -0.77 1.67
C GLU A 439 -28.48 -1.36 0.38
N SER A 440 -27.50 -2.28 0.50
CA SER A 440 -26.68 -2.77 -0.63
C SER A 440 -26.20 -1.60 -1.50
N ALA A 441 -25.62 -0.59 -0.84
CA ALA A 441 -25.26 0.66 -1.48
C ALA A 441 -24.04 1.29 -0.80
N VAL A 442 -23.35 2.15 -1.54
CA VAL A 442 -22.30 3.01 -1.00
C VAL A 442 -22.82 4.41 -0.85
N ARG A 443 -22.88 4.89 0.40
CA ARG A 443 -23.18 6.28 0.72
C ARG A 443 -21.96 7.14 0.49
N VAL A 444 -22.09 8.11 -0.41
CA VAL A 444 -21.06 9.11 -0.68
C VAL A 444 -21.42 10.41 0.04
N ILE A 445 -20.47 10.93 0.82
CA ILE A 445 -20.62 12.14 1.63
C ILE A 445 -19.69 13.22 1.13
N GLY A 446 -20.29 14.23 0.52
CA GLY A 446 -19.65 15.39 -0.01
C GLY A 446 -19.39 16.53 0.94
N GLY A 447 -18.52 17.46 0.51
CA GLY A 447 -18.21 18.63 1.33
C GLY A 447 -17.56 18.25 2.66
N TRP A 448 -16.91 17.09 2.67
CA TRP A 448 -16.31 16.50 3.85
C TRP A 448 -15.14 17.39 4.33
N ARG A 449 -15.24 17.86 5.58
CA ARG A 449 -14.34 18.83 6.24
C ARG A 449 -13.61 18.19 7.43
N GLY A 450 -13.00 17.02 7.24
CA GLY A 450 -12.21 16.42 8.31
C GLY A 450 -10.98 17.28 8.63
N GLY A 451 -11.08 18.16 9.61
CA GLY A 451 -9.99 19.01 10.11
C GLY A 451 -10.43 20.45 10.38
N GLN A 452 -9.94 21.09 11.45
CA GLN A 452 -10.16 22.52 11.67
C GLN A 452 -9.58 23.32 10.50
N GLU A 453 -10.43 24.18 9.91
CA GLU A 453 -10.09 25.15 8.86
C GLU A 453 -8.80 25.90 9.23
N GLY A 454 -7.72 25.70 8.47
CA GLY A 454 -6.53 26.53 8.68
C GLY A 454 -5.32 26.28 7.80
N GLN A 455 -4.97 25.02 7.47
CA GLN A 455 -3.64 24.76 6.86
C GLN A 455 -3.64 23.94 5.55
N THR A 456 -4.76 23.35 5.12
CA THR A 456 -4.79 22.37 4.02
C THR A 456 -5.16 22.94 2.64
N ARG A 457 -5.89 24.06 2.55
CA ARG A 457 -6.36 24.61 1.25
C ARG A 457 -5.27 25.02 0.27
N ARG A 458 -4.08 25.43 0.73
CA ARG A 458 -3.01 25.91 -0.17
C ARG A 458 -2.13 24.81 -0.76
N VAL A 459 -2.04 23.65 -0.10
CA VAL A 459 -1.11 22.56 -0.48
C VAL A 459 -1.77 21.56 -1.45
N LEU A 460 -3.10 21.57 -1.60
CA LEU A 460 -3.85 20.45 -2.20
C LEU A 460 -4.58 20.79 -3.51
N ARG A 461 -4.14 21.80 -4.27
CA ARG A 461 -4.85 22.28 -5.47
C ARG A 461 -5.11 21.22 -6.58
N LYS A 462 -4.53 20.03 -6.48
CA LYS A 462 -4.59 18.97 -7.50
C LYS A 462 -4.96 17.58 -6.94
N GLN A 463 -5.48 17.51 -5.72
CA GLN A 463 -5.84 16.23 -5.12
C GLN A 463 -7.16 15.73 -5.69
N ARG A 464 -7.13 14.53 -6.28
CA ARG A 464 -8.32 13.77 -6.67
C ARG A 464 -9.00 13.20 -5.44
N ARG A 465 -10.33 13.12 -5.47
CA ARG A 465 -11.15 12.57 -4.40
C ARG A 465 -12.19 11.63 -4.99
N ARG A 466 -11.81 10.39 -5.26
CA ARG A 466 -12.65 9.44 -6.00
C ARG A 466 -12.97 8.21 -5.18
N TYR A 467 -14.08 7.57 -5.52
CA TYR A 467 -14.37 6.20 -5.16
C TYR A 467 -14.77 5.44 -6.41
N VAL A 468 -13.87 4.60 -6.87
CA VAL A 468 -13.90 4.06 -8.22
C VAL A 468 -13.47 2.61 -8.21
N HIS A 469 -13.90 1.90 -9.24
CA HIS A 469 -13.41 0.58 -9.60
C HIS A 469 -12.57 0.71 -10.88
N PRO A 470 -11.41 0.06 -10.97
CA PRO A 470 -10.62 0.05 -12.18
C PRO A 470 -11.35 -0.75 -13.28
N ILE A 471 -11.36 -0.24 -14.49
CA ILE A 471 -11.96 -0.93 -15.64
C ILE A 471 -10.90 -1.04 -16.73
N GLN A 472 -11.03 -2.06 -17.57
CA GLN A 472 -10.23 -2.12 -18.78
C GLN A 472 -10.42 -0.79 -19.54
N ALA A 473 -9.32 -0.14 -19.96
CA ALA A 473 -9.35 1.21 -20.52
C ALA A 473 -10.27 1.38 -21.76
N ILE A 474 -11.39 2.08 -21.61
CA ILE A 474 -12.35 2.41 -22.68
C ILE A 474 -12.06 3.80 -23.24
N GLY A 475 -12.48 4.08 -24.48
CA GLY A 475 -12.10 5.32 -25.14
C GLY A 475 -12.80 5.56 -26.47
N ASP A 476 -12.19 6.39 -27.31
CA ASP A 476 -12.76 6.77 -28.62
C ASP A 476 -12.77 5.63 -29.66
N GLN A 477 -11.99 4.57 -29.43
CA GLN A 477 -11.78 3.47 -30.39
C GLN A 477 -12.82 2.33 -30.28
N LEU A 478 -13.41 2.12 -29.11
CA LEU A 478 -14.35 1.03 -28.85
C LEU A 478 -15.70 1.60 -28.44
N GLY A 479 -16.79 0.99 -28.89
CA GLY A 479 -18.10 1.30 -28.33
C GLY A 479 -18.22 0.75 -26.91
N TRP A 480 -19.00 1.43 -26.09
CA TRP A 480 -19.20 1.05 -24.69
C TRP A 480 -20.51 1.61 -24.17
N ARG A 481 -20.99 1.00 -23.09
CA ARG A 481 -22.15 1.42 -22.33
C ARG A 481 -21.80 1.48 -20.87
N ALA A 482 -22.25 2.51 -20.16
CA ALA A 482 -22.10 2.62 -18.73
C ALA A 482 -23.41 3.03 -18.07
N GLU A 483 -23.74 2.41 -16.94
CA GLU A 483 -24.96 2.65 -16.17
C GLU A 483 -24.62 2.90 -14.71
N PHE A 484 -25.28 3.88 -14.11
CA PHE A 484 -25.13 4.24 -12.71
C PHE A 484 -26.51 4.40 -12.09
N GLU A 485 -26.80 3.61 -11.06
CA GLU A 485 -28.01 3.76 -10.27
C GLU A 485 -27.68 4.44 -8.95
N PHE A 486 -28.39 5.51 -8.63
CA PHE A 486 -28.11 6.30 -7.44
C PHE A 486 -29.36 6.95 -6.85
N GLN A 487 -29.31 7.27 -5.55
CA GLN A 487 -30.37 7.97 -4.84
C GLN A 487 -29.80 9.21 -4.15
N ILE A 488 -30.44 10.37 -4.35
CA ILE A 488 -30.00 11.62 -3.72
C ILE A 488 -30.58 11.70 -2.31
N GLU A 489 -29.76 11.66 -1.27
CA GLU A 489 -30.19 11.84 0.12
C GLU A 489 -30.22 13.32 0.53
N SER A 490 -29.29 14.14 0.00
CA SER A 490 -29.20 15.59 0.25
C SER A 490 -28.31 16.29 -0.78
N LEU A 491 -28.68 17.51 -1.19
CA LEU A 491 -27.92 18.35 -2.14
C LEU A 491 -26.96 19.37 -1.47
N GLY A 492 -26.96 19.49 -0.14
CA GLY A 492 -25.97 20.29 0.60
C GLY A 492 -26.07 21.83 0.50
N GLY A 493 -27.06 22.37 -0.22
CA GLY A 493 -27.43 23.80 -0.21
C GLY A 493 -26.36 24.81 -0.68
N GLY A 494 -25.26 24.34 -1.28
CA GLY A 494 -24.15 25.17 -1.81
C GLY A 494 -24.24 25.43 -3.32
N ALA A 495 -23.37 26.32 -3.83
CA ALA A 495 -23.30 26.64 -5.27
C ALA A 495 -22.41 25.69 -6.09
N ASP A 496 -21.48 24.99 -5.45
CA ASP A 496 -20.60 24.03 -6.12
C ASP A 496 -21.33 22.71 -6.35
N PRO A 497 -21.08 21.99 -7.46
CA PRO A 497 -21.89 20.84 -7.75
C PRO A 497 -21.55 19.65 -6.87
N PRO A 498 -22.50 19.17 -6.04
CA PRO A 498 -22.28 18.09 -5.10
C PRO A 498 -21.95 16.77 -5.78
N ILE A 499 -22.74 16.30 -6.74
CA ILE A 499 -22.69 14.86 -7.09
C ILE A 499 -21.97 14.69 -8.43
N VAL A 500 -20.90 13.89 -8.45
CA VAL A 500 -20.16 13.55 -9.66
C VAL A 500 -20.11 12.04 -9.82
N LEU A 501 -20.69 11.52 -10.90
CA LEU A 501 -20.81 10.10 -11.22
C LEU A 501 -20.39 9.86 -12.66
N GLY A 502 -19.56 8.86 -12.94
CA GLY A 502 -19.19 8.56 -14.32
C GLY A 502 -17.92 7.74 -14.48
N LEU A 503 -17.30 7.94 -15.64
CA LEU A 503 -16.08 7.32 -16.09
C LEU A 503 -14.93 8.33 -16.03
N PHE A 504 -13.78 7.90 -15.54
CA PHE A 504 -12.63 8.78 -15.30
C PHE A 504 -11.33 8.17 -15.83
N GLN A 505 -10.35 9.02 -16.10
CA GLN A 505 -8.96 8.63 -16.24
C GLN A 505 -8.24 8.83 -14.90
N SER A 506 -7.64 7.76 -14.39
CA SER A 506 -6.99 7.65 -13.07
C SER A 506 -5.88 8.68 -12.78
N GLY A 507 -5.18 9.15 -13.81
CA GLY A 507 -4.11 10.14 -13.71
C GLY A 507 -4.54 11.58 -13.98
N GLN A 508 -5.79 11.81 -14.39
CA GLN A 508 -6.31 13.14 -14.73
C GLN A 508 -7.21 13.71 -13.63
N LEU A 509 -7.40 15.04 -13.60
CA LEU A 509 -8.41 15.69 -12.74
C LEU A 509 -9.83 15.30 -13.16
N VAL A 510 -10.82 15.52 -12.28
CA VAL A 510 -12.21 15.04 -12.49
C VAL A 510 -12.88 15.55 -13.77
N ASP A 511 -12.44 16.71 -14.27
CA ASP A 511 -12.97 17.34 -15.50
C ASP A 511 -12.16 17.03 -16.77
N ARG A 512 -11.08 16.25 -16.65
CA ARG A 512 -10.16 15.88 -17.74
C ARG A 512 -10.25 14.39 -18.03
N GLN A 513 -10.35 14.03 -19.32
CA GLN A 513 -10.51 12.63 -19.74
C GLN A 513 -11.61 11.92 -18.94
N THR A 514 -12.84 12.43 -19.08
CA THR A 514 -13.99 12.06 -18.25
C THR A 514 -15.25 11.96 -19.10
N CYS A 515 -16.19 11.12 -18.67
CA CYS A 515 -17.58 11.12 -19.09
C CYS A 515 -18.45 11.01 -17.83
N ALA A 516 -18.96 12.14 -17.35
CA ALA A 516 -19.60 12.19 -16.04
C ALA A 516 -20.85 13.07 -16.01
N LEU A 517 -21.78 12.72 -15.12
CA LEU A 517 -22.90 13.57 -14.73
C LEU A 517 -22.51 14.35 -13.48
N TRP A 518 -22.64 15.68 -13.55
CA TRP A 518 -22.44 16.59 -12.42
C TRP A 518 -23.79 17.16 -12.01
N ILE A 519 -24.21 17.00 -10.75
CA ILE A 519 -25.48 17.57 -10.25
C ILE A 519 -25.14 18.69 -9.29
N ASP A 520 -25.73 19.88 -9.51
CA ASP A 520 -25.51 21.05 -8.68
C ASP A 520 -26.31 21.05 -7.35
N GLY A 521 -26.02 21.99 -6.44
CA GLY A 521 -26.70 22.07 -5.14
C GLY A 521 -28.20 22.40 -5.24
N GLN A 522 -28.69 22.71 -6.44
CA GLN A 522 -30.09 22.90 -6.77
C GLN A 522 -30.67 21.72 -7.56
N GLY A 523 -29.91 20.63 -7.69
CA GLY A 523 -30.35 19.42 -8.38
C GLY A 523 -30.21 19.52 -9.90
N ARG A 524 -29.56 20.54 -10.46
CA ARG A 524 -29.47 20.71 -11.91
C ARG A 524 -28.31 19.88 -12.45
N PRO A 525 -28.55 18.90 -13.34
CA PRO A 525 -27.49 18.08 -13.90
C PRO A 525 -26.79 18.80 -15.05
N THR A 526 -25.50 18.51 -15.21
CA THR A 526 -24.65 18.90 -16.33
C THR A 526 -23.84 17.68 -16.75
N LEU A 527 -23.97 17.28 -18.01
CA LEU A 527 -23.11 16.27 -18.60
C LEU A 527 -21.75 16.91 -18.90
N VAL A 528 -20.68 16.31 -18.38
CA VAL A 528 -19.30 16.73 -18.60
C VAL A 528 -18.55 15.66 -19.36
N VAL A 529 -18.06 16.05 -20.54
CA VAL A 529 -17.24 15.19 -21.40
C VAL A 529 -15.91 15.90 -21.62
N GLY A 530 -14.88 15.41 -20.94
CA GLY A 530 -13.52 15.92 -21.06
C GLY A 530 -12.69 15.00 -21.94
N GLY A 531 -12.10 15.53 -23.01
CA GLY A 531 -11.09 14.86 -23.82
C GLY A 531 -9.72 15.53 -23.69
N PRO A 532 -8.67 15.01 -24.35
CA PRO A 532 -7.35 15.66 -24.36
C PRO A 532 -7.36 17.08 -24.93
N GLN A 533 -8.32 17.40 -25.81
CA GLN A 533 -8.37 18.67 -26.54
C GLN A 533 -9.31 19.71 -25.90
N GLY A 534 -10.07 19.36 -24.87
CA GLY A 534 -11.04 20.28 -24.27
C GLY A 534 -12.09 19.60 -23.40
N VAL A 535 -12.95 20.40 -22.78
CA VAL A 535 -14.03 19.94 -21.92
C VAL A 535 -15.35 20.52 -22.42
N SER A 536 -16.28 19.64 -22.78
CA SER A 536 -17.65 19.98 -23.13
C SER A 536 -18.55 19.87 -21.91
N ARG A 537 -19.37 20.89 -21.66
CA ARG A 537 -20.36 20.90 -20.59
C ARG A 537 -21.74 21.12 -21.20
N ILE A 538 -22.63 20.15 -21.03
CA ILE A 538 -23.96 20.13 -21.65
C ILE A 538 -24.98 20.19 -20.52
N PRO A 539 -25.69 21.32 -20.33
CA PRO A 539 -26.75 21.41 -19.34
C PRO A 539 -27.85 20.39 -19.64
N VAL A 540 -28.28 19.66 -18.61
CA VAL A 540 -29.39 18.71 -18.69
C VAL A 540 -30.67 19.45 -18.29
N ALA A 541 -31.67 19.46 -19.16
CA ALA A 541 -32.94 20.15 -18.93
C ALA A 541 -33.87 19.36 -17.99
N ALA A 542 -33.34 18.94 -16.84
CA ALA A 542 -34.05 18.23 -15.78
C ALA A 542 -33.62 18.78 -14.42
N VAL A 543 -34.36 18.43 -13.37
CA VAL A 543 -34.01 18.75 -11.98
C VAL A 543 -34.13 17.48 -11.15
N CYS A 544 -33.03 17.06 -10.56
CA CYS A 544 -32.99 15.96 -9.62
C CYS A 544 -33.41 16.46 -8.23
N GLN A 545 -34.42 15.80 -7.67
CA GLN A 545 -34.93 16.01 -6.32
C GLN A 545 -34.29 15.06 -5.30
N GLN A 546 -34.21 15.54 -4.07
CA GLN A 546 -33.88 14.76 -2.88
C GLN A 546 -34.91 13.64 -2.64
N GLY A 547 -34.44 12.50 -2.12
CA GLY A 547 -35.24 11.32 -1.79
C GLY A 547 -35.57 10.42 -2.98
N ARG A 548 -35.18 10.80 -4.20
CA ARG A 548 -35.49 10.08 -5.43
C ARG A 548 -34.32 9.23 -5.92
N ARG A 549 -34.65 8.12 -6.59
CA ARG A 549 -33.71 7.21 -7.26
C ARG A 549 -33.66 7.50 -8.75
N TYR A 550 -32.46 7.45 -9.30
CA TYR A 550 -32.18 7.74 -10.70
C TYR A 550 -31.37 6.62 -11.34
N LEU A 551 -31.58 6.44 -12.64
CA LEU A 551 -30.73 5.64 -13.52
C LEU A 551 -30.11 6.58 -14.56
N LEU A 552 -28.79 6.62 -14.59
CA LEU A 552 -27.99 7.32 -15.58
C LEU A 552 -27.40 6.29 -16.54
N GLN A 553 -27.59 6.48 -17.84
CA GLN A 553 -27.03 5.63 -18.89
C GLN A 553 -26.21 6.47 -19.87
N PHE A 554 -25.05 5.96 -20.23
CA PHE A 554 -24.19 6.45 -21.30
C PHE A 554 -24.04 5.34 -22.35
N ASP A 555 -24.26 5.66 -23.61
CA ASP A 555 -24.02 4.76 -24.74
C ASP A 555 -23.13 5.46 -25.76
N TYR A 556 -21.91 4.96 -25.98
CA TYR A 556 -20.96 5.50 -26.95
C TYR A 556 -20.77 4.55 -28.13
N THR A 557 -20.92 5.07 -29.35
CA THR A 557 -20.67 4.35 -30.59
C THR A 557 -19.39 4.88 -31.25
N SER A 558 -18.32 4.09 -31.28
CA SER A 558 -17.00 4.55 -31.75
C SER A 558 -16.95 4.89 -33.24
N ARG A 559 -17.66 4.13 -34.09
CA ARG A 559 -17.70 4.35 -35.54
C ARG A 559 -18.18 5.76 -35.90
N GLU A 560 -19.22 6.22 -35.21
CA GLU A 560 -19.90 7.49 -35.48
C GLU A 560 -19.46 8.59 -34.49
N ARG A 561 -18.70 8.20 -33.45
CA ARG A 561 -18.29 9.04 -32.31
C ARG A 561 -19.47 9.75 -31.66
N LEU A 562 -20.58 9.01 -31.53
CA LEU A 562 -21.80 9.50 -30.93
C LEU A 562 -21.90 9.05 -29.49
N LEU A 563 -22.17 9.99 -28.59
CA LEU A 563 -22.51 9.73 -27.19
C LEU A 563 -24.01 10.02 -27.01
N ALA A 564 -24.78 8.99 -26.67
CA ALA A 564 -26.14 9.14 -26.18
C ALA A 564 -26.13 9.05 -24.65
N VAL A 565 -26.96 9.87 -24.01
CA VAL A 565 -27.08 9.91 -22.55
C VAL A 565 -28.55 9.94 -22.18
N ARG A 566 -28.92 9.11 -21.20
CA ARG A 566 -30.28 9.00 -20.67
C ARG A 566 -30.26 9.15 -19.16
N LEU A 567 -31.20 9.92 -18.62
CA LEU A 567 -31.42 10.09 -17.18
C LEU A 567 -32.89 9.83 -16.87
N GLU A 568 -33.15 8.89 -15.97
CA GLU A 568 -34.49 8.39 -15.66
C GLU A 568 -34.74 8.32 -14.16
N GLU A 569 -36.02 8.31 -13.77
CA GLU A 569 -36.49 7.98 -12.42
C GLU A 569 -37.23 6.63 -12.49
N PRO A 570 -36.53 5.50 -12.28
CA PRO A 570 -37.09 4.16 -12.54
C PRO A 570 -38.33 3.83 -11.72
N ALA A 571 -38.42 4.36 -10.49
CA ALA A 571 -39.51 4.09 -9.56
C ALA A 571 -40.90 4.53 -10.10
N VAL A 572 -40.92 5.47 -11.05
CA VAL A 572 -42.13 5.98 -11.69
C VAL A 572 -42.10 5.85 -13.20
N ASP A 573 -41.17 5.05 -13.74
CA ASP A 573 -40.94 4.84 -15.17
C ASP A 573 -40.88 6.16 -15.98
N ARG A 574 -40.20 7.16 -15.41
CA ARG A 574 -40.16 8.52 -15.96
C ARG A 574 -38.81 8.82 -16.58
N LEU A 575 -38.78 9.05 -17.89
CA LEU A 575 -37.65 9.67 -18.57
C LEU A 575 -37.57 11.16 -18.19
N LEU A 576 -36.50 11.56 -17.50
CA LEU A 576 -36.28 12.96 -17.13
C LEU A 576 -35.61 13.73 -18.25
N TRP A 577 -34.64 13.10 -18.90
CA TRP A 577 -33.92 13.70 -20.02
C TRP A 577 -33.20 12.64 -20.85
N SER A 578 -33.13 12.89 -22.15
CA SER A 578 -32.29 12.14 -23.08
C SER A 578 -31.70 13.11 -24.11
N ASP A 579 -30.40 13.05 -24.37
CA ASP A 579 -29.82 13.68 -25.56
C ASP A 579 -29.78 12.63 -26.67
N PRO A 580 -30.44 12.86 -27.82
CA PRO A 580 -30.18 12.04 -28.99
C PRO A 580 -28.68 12.09 -29.31
N ALA A 581 -28.15 10.96 -29.76
CA ALA A 581 -26.72 10.71 -29.87
C ALA A 581 -25.95 11.91 -30.47
N ARG A 582 -25.09 12.54 -29.67
CA ARG A 582 -24.37 13.77 -30.03
C ARG A 582 -22.95 13.45 -30.46
N GLN A 583 -22.50 14.02 -31.58
CA GLN A 583 -21.10 13.94 -31.97
C GLN A 583 -20.27 14.81 -31.03
N ILE A 584 -19.38 14.19 -30.26
CA ILE A 584 -18.48 14.91 -29.37
C ILE A 584 -17.15 15.15 -30.09
N THR A 585 -16.76 16.41 -30.21
CA THR A 585 -15.48 16.81 -30.79
C THR A 585 -14.35 16.71 -29.76
N GLY A 586 -13.11 16.58 -30.22
CA GLY A 586 -11.94 16.59 -29.33
C GLY A 586 -11.68 15.30 -28.55
N LEU A 587 -12.36 14.20 -28.89
CA LEU A 587 -12.19 12.89 -28.25
C LEU A 587 -10.97 12.09 -28.73
N LYS A 588 -10.16 12.60 -29.67
CA LYS A 588 -8.99 11.86 -30.16
C LYS A 588 -8.04 11.55 -28.99
N GLY A 589 -7.80 10.28 -28.71
CA GLY A 589 -6.98 9.84 -27.57
C GLY A 589 -7.69 9.91 -26.22
N TRP A 590 -9.02 9.98 -26.23
CA TRP A 590 -9.84 9.89 -25.02
C TRP A 590 -9.77 8.48 -24.45
N GLY A 591 -9.33 8.36 -23.19
CA GLY A 591 -9.26 7.10 -22.47
C GLY A 591 -9.72 7.25 -21.03
N MET A 592 -10.51 6.30 -20.54
CA MET A 592 -11.00 6.20 -19.17
C MET A 592 -10.76 4.78 -18.67
N ASP A 593 -10.19 4.65 -17.48
CA ASP A 593 -9.77 3.40 -16.85
C ASP A 593 -10.36 3.22 -15.44
N GLU A 594 -11.30 4.08 -15.06
CA GLU A 594 -12.01 4.05 -13.78
C GLU A 594 -13.51 4.31 -13.99
N ALA A 595 -14.36 3.67 -13.18
CA ALA A 595 -15.79 3.94 -13.11
C ALA A 595 -16.23 4.12 -11.66
N GLY A 596 -17.09 5.10 -11.38
CA GLY A 596 -17.67 5.28 -10.04
C GLY A 596 -18.08 6.71 -9.74
N ALA A 597 -17.71 7.15 -8.55
CA ALA A 597 -18.06 8.43 -7.96
C ALA A 597 -16.82 9.32 -7.73
N ALA A 598 -17.01 10.63 -7.79
CA ALA A 598 -15.99 11.59 -7.42
C ALA A 598 -16.56 12.72 -6.54
N GLN A 599 -15.65 13.37 -5.84
CA GLN A 599 -15.83 14.70 -5.26
C GLN A 599 -14.94 15.67 -6.02
N TRP A 600 -15.23 16.96 -5.89
CA TRP A 600 -14.38 17.99 -6.47
C TRP A 600 -12.96 17.96 -5.91
N ASP A 601 -12.02 18.23 -6.80
CA ASP A 601 -10.61 18.30 -6.47
C ASP A 601 -10.37 19.47 -5.49
N ALA A 602 -9.52 19.27 -4.48
CA ALA A 602 -9.45 20.16 -3.30
C ALA A 602 -9.05 21.64 -3.61
N GLY A 603 -8.60 21.92 -4.83
CA GLY A 603 -8.31 23.28 -5.32
C GLY A 603 -9.50 24.06 -5.86
N GLU A 604 -10.62 23.42 -6.14
CA GLU A 604 -11.71 23.97 -6.94
C GLU A 604 -12.99 24.24 -6.12
N THR A 605 -13.07 23.75 -4.88
CA THR A 605 -14.26 23.92 -4.03
C THR A 605 -14.26 25.20 -3.20
N ARG A 606 -15.35 25.97 -3.29
CA ARG A 606 -15.87 26.82 -2.22
C ARG A 606 -16.59 25.91 -1.22
N SER A 607 -16.02 25.74 -0.01
CA SER A 607 -16.58 24.82 1.00
C SER A 607 -18.11 24.93 1.11
N PRO A 608 -18.88 23.87 0.81
CA PRO A 608 -20.33 23.92 0.89
C PRO A 608 -20.76 24.11 2.35
N ARG A 609 -21.85 24.85 2.59
CA ARG A 609 -22.34 25.14 3.95
C ARG A 609 -22.85 23.88 4.66
N GLN A 610 -23.36 22.91 3.90
CA GLN A 610 -23.77 21.60 4.41
C GLN A 610 -23.21 20.49 3.51
N PRO A 611 -22.91 19.30 4.06
CA PRO A 611 -22.50 18.15 3.27
C PRO A 611 -23.66 17.68 2.38
N TYR A 612 -23.35 17.31 1.15
CA TYR A 612 -24.28 16.59 0.28
C TYR A 612 -24.11 15.09 0.49
N ARG A 613 -25.16 14.32 0.19
CA ARG A 613 -25.19 12.87 0.38
C ARG A 613 -25.97 12.18 -0.73
N TYR A 614 -25.46 11.05 -1.19
CA TYR A 614 -26.17 10.18 -2.11
C TYR A 614 -25.74 8.73 -1.94
N LEU A 615 -26.61 7.81 -2.32
CA LEU A 615 -26.32 6.38 -2.36
C LEU A 615 -25.99 6.00 -3.80
N LEU A 616 -24.87 5.32 -4.01
CA LEU A 616 -24.54 4.62 -5.24
C LEU A 616 -24.97 3.16 -5.07
N GLN A 617 -25.94 2.72 -5.87
CA GLN A 617 -26.64 1.44 -5.71
C GLN A 617 -26.22 0.40 -6.75
N ALA A 618 -25.84 0.83 -7.95
CA ALA A 618 -25.29 -0.06 -8.95
C ALA A 618 -24.36 0.68 -9.92
N VAL A 619 -23.34 -0.02 -10.42
CA VAL A 619 -22.48 0.44 -11.52
C VAL A 619 -22.29 -0.68 -12.51
N ARG A 620 -22.58 -0.41 -13.79
CA ARG A 620 -22.37 -1.37 -14.87
C ARG A 620 -21.57 -0.71 -15.98
N VAL A 621 -20.54 -1.36 -16.48
CA VAL A 621 -19.76 -0.89 -17.62
C VAL A 621 -19.54 -2.06 -18.56
N MET A 622 -19.94 -1.91 -19.81
CA MET A 622 -19.86 -2.94 -20.85
C MET A 622 -19.14 -2.38 -22.07
N ARG A 623 -18.23 -3.17 -22.65
CA ARG A 623 -17.68 -2.91 -23.97
C ARG A 623 -18.57 -3.55 -25.02
N SER A 624 -18.90 -2.82 -26.09
CA SER A 624 -19.44 -3.47 -27.27
C SER A 624 -18.30 -4.22 -27.95
N GLN A 625 -18.43 -5.53 -28.16
CA GLN A 625 -17.54 -6.23 -29.07
C GLN A 625 -17.70 -5.58 -30.44
N GLY A 626 -16.63 -5.00 -30.98
CA GLY A 626 -16.64 -4.49 -32.34
C GLY A 626 -17.05 -5.64 -33.27
N ARG A 627 -18.23 -5.53 -33.88
CA ARG A 627 -18.63 -6.41 -34.97
C ARG A 627 -17.94 -5.99 -36.25
#